data_AF-F5Z4G6-F1
#
_entry.id   AF-F5Z4G6-F1
#
_cell.length_a   1.000
_cell.length_b   1.000
_cell.length_c   1.000
_cell.angle_alpha   90.00
_cell.angle_beta   90.00
_cell.angle_gamma   90.00
#
_symmetry.space_group_name_H-M   'P 1'
#
loop_
_entity.id
_entity.type
_entity.pdbx_description
1 polymer ?
#
loop_
_entity_poly.entity_id
_entity_poly.type
_entity_poly.pdbx_seq_one_letter_code
_entity_poly.pdbx_strand_id
1 'polypeptide(L)'
;MLEKELHLISSRDAETLMSLLSDKSELLESIQSTDQKVEALYRQTTEETISADEQGLMDKAKSLLEDCKYKTQINQKAVEQGQLRLTHLRNLMLEVRAKESLTYDKKGKPNAGRLGSGISA
;
A
#
# COMPACT_ATOMS: atom_id res chain seq x y z
N MET A 1 -5.54 11.42 -7.94
CA MET A 1 -5.71 10.61 -6.71
C MET A 1 -4.52 9.71 -6.41
N LEU A 2 -4.18 8.75 -7.29
CA LEU A 2 -3.07 7.81 -7.05
C LEU A 2 -1.69 8.49 -6.89
N GLU A 3 -1.46 9.62 -7.56
CA GLU A 3 -0.23 10.44 -7.35
C GLU A 3 -0.21 11.10 -5.97
N LYS A 4 -1.37 11.53 -5.46
CA LYS A 4 -1.50 12.06 -4.10
C LYS A 4 -1.25 10.94 -3.08
N GLU A 5 -1.76 9.75 -3.33
CA GLU A 5 -1.47 8.56 -2.50
C GLU A 5 0.03 8.27 -2.45
N LEU A 6 0.73 8.27 -3.60
CA LEU A 6 2.18 8.10 -3.64
C LEU A 6 2.92 9.16 -2.81
N HIS A 7 2.50 10.42 -2.94
CA HIS A 7 3.08 11.52 -2.19
C HIS A 7 2.90 11.33 -0.69
N LEU A 8 1.68 10.99 -0.24
CA LEU A 8 1.38 10.77 1.19
C LEU A 8 2.12 9.56 1.77
N ILE A 9 2.25 8.47 1.02
CA ILE A 9 3.10 7.33 1.40
C ILE A 9 4.56 7.78 1.60
N SER A 10 5.05 8.61 0.68
CA SER A 10 6.44 9.09 0.70
C SER A 10 6.68 10.09 1.83
N SER A 11 5.73 10.99 2.11
CA SER A 11 5.81 11.98 3.18
C SER A 11 5.49 11.42 4.57
N ARG A 12 4.97 10.18 4.64
CA ARG A 12 4.57 9.48 5.87
C ARG A 12 3.43 10.18 6.62
N ASP A 13 2.55 10.85 5.89
CA ASP A 13 1.33 11.45 6.42
C ASP A 13 0.22 10.40 6.47
N ALA A 14 0.12 9.70 7.61
CA ALA A 14 -0.83 8.61 7.80
C ALA A 14 -2.28 9.08 7.90
N GLU A 15 -2.53 10.25 8.51
CA GLU A 15 -3.89 10.75 8.75
C GLU A 15 -4.57 11.12 7.42
N THR A 16 -3.89 11.93 6.61
CA THR A 16 -4.41 12.30 5.28
C THR A 16 -4.49 11.09 4.35
N LEU A 17 -3.56 10.12 4.48
CA LEU A 17 -3.59 8.89 3.70
C LEU A 17 -4.84 8.05 4.01
N MET A 18 -5.23 7.93 5.29
CA MET A 18 -6.43 7.18 5.67
C MET A 18 -7.71 7.79 5.08
N SER A 19 -7.85 9.11 5.11
CA SER A 19 -8.97 9.79 4.45
C SER A 19 -8.96 9.52 2.94
N LEU A 20 -7.80 9.63 2.28
CA LEU A 20 -7.68 9.35 0.86
C LEU A 20 -8.06 7.90 0.50
N LEU A 21 -7.76 6.93 1.37
CA LEU A 21 -8.12 5.52 1.18
C LEU A 21 -9.62 5.28 1.34
N SER A 22 -10.30 6.03 2.22
CA SER A 22 -11.77 6.01 2.32
C SER A 22 -12.38 6.48 1.00
N ASP A 23 -11.98 7.66 0.52
CA ASP A 23 -12.45 8.21 -0.77
C ASP A 23 -12.19 7.23 -1.92
N LYS A 24 -11.07 6.49 -1.87
CA LYS A 24 -10.69 5.52 -2.91
C LYS A 24 -11.64 4.34 -2.93
N SER A 25 -12.01 3.88 -1.76
CA SER A 25 -12.89 2.73 -1.58
C SER A 25 -14.29 3.06 -2.09
N GLU A 26 -14.83 4.22 -1.71
CA GLU A 26 -16.13 4.72 -2.19
C GLU A 26 -16.13 4.88 -3.73
N LEU A 27 -15.05 5.43 -4.30
CA LEU A 27 -14.93 5.57 -5.75
C LEU A 27 -14.89 4.20 -6.46
N LEU A 28 -14.17 3.22 -5.92
CA LEU A 28 -14.10 1.87 -6.50
C LEU A 28 -15.46 1.17 -6.44
N GLU A 29 -16.21 1.33 -5.35
CA GLU A 29 -17.59 0.82 -5.24
C GLU A 29 -18.51 1.48 -6.28
N SER A 30 -18.37 2.79 -6.49
CA SER A 30 -19.12 3.52 -7.52
C SER A 30 -18.79 3.03 -8.94
N ILE A 31 -17.50 2.81 -9.23
CA ILE A 31 -17.05 2.23 -10.51
C ILE A 31 -17.63 0.84 -10.69
N GLN A 32 -17.57 -0.03 -9.68
CA GLN A 32 -18.10 -1.38 -9.74
C GLN A 32 -19.63 -1.39 -9.96
N SER A 33 -20.37 -0.53 -9.27
CA SER A 33 -21.82 -0.40 -9.46
C SER A 33 -22.17 0.08 -10.88
N THR A 34 -21.37 0.99 -11.43
CA THR A 34 -21.55 1.48 -12.79
C THR A 34 -21.25 0.40 -13.81
N ASP A 35 -20.17 -0.35 -13.62
CA ASP A 35 -19.77 -1.47 -14.48
C ASP A 35 -20.85 -2.55 -14.53
N GLN A 36 -21.45 -2.90 -13.39
CA GLN A 36 -22.58 -3.84 -13.32
C GLN A 36 -23.81 -3.36 -14.10
N LYS A 37 -24.10 -2.05 -14.07
CA LYS A 37 -25.21 -1.47 -14.86
C LYS A 37 -24.91 -1.54 -16.36
N VAL A 38 -23.67 -1.23 -16.74
CA VAL A 38 -23.20 -1.32 -18.13
C VAL A 38 -23.26 -2.76 -18.62
N GLU A 39 -22.82 -3.73 -17.81
CA GLU A 39 -22.91 -5.15 -18.13
C GLU A 39 -24.36 -5.59 -18.35
N ALA A 40 -25.29 -5.15 -17.50
CA ALA A 40 -26.71 -5.48 -17.64
C ALA A 40 -27.31 -4.92 -18.95
N LEU A 41 -26.94 -3.70 -19.34
CA LEU A 41 -27.36 -3.08 -20.61
C LEU A 41 -26.73 -3.78 -21.82
N TYR A 42 -25.44 -4.11 -21.71
CA TYR A 42 -24.70 -4.81 -22.76
C TYR A 42 -25.30 -6.19 -23.05
N ARG A 43 -25.64 -6.96 -22.01
CA ARG A 43 -26.30 -8.28 -22.16
C ARG A 43 -27.69 -8.22 -22.78
N GLN A 44 -28.39 -7.09 -22.66
CA GLN A 44 -29.71 -6.86 -23.28
C GLN A 44 -29.60 -6.44 -24.75
N THR A 45 -28.41 -6.06 -25.20
CA THR A 45 -28.13 -5.58 -26.55
C THR A 45 -27.62 -6.73 -27.40
N THR A 46 -28.20 -6.96 -28.58
CA THR A 46 -27.67 -7.92 -29.57
C THR A 46 -26.37 -7.39 -30.17
N GLU A 47 -25.38 -8.24 -30.47
CA GLU A 47 -24.02 -7.85 -30.90
C GLU A 47 -23.97 -6.89 -32.11
N GLU A 48 -25.02 -6.85 -32.95
CA GLU A 48 -25.13 -5.95 -34.12
C GLU A 48 -25.50 -4.49 -33.79
N THR A 49 -25.73 -4.15 -32.51
CA THR A 49 -26.24 -2.82 -32.11
C THR A 49 -25.23 -1.89 -31.45
N ILE A 50 -23.99 -2.33 -31.22
CA ILE A 50 -22.96 -1.49 -30.57
C ILE A 50 -22.35 -0.53 -31.61
N SER A 51 -22.53 0.76 -31.39
CA SER A 51 -21.96 1.81 -32.23
C SER A 51 -20.44 1.86 -32.10
N ALA A 52 -19.76 2.32 -33.16
CA ALA A 52 -18.33 2.61 -33.13
C ALA A 52 -17.96 3.61 -32.01
N ASP A 53 -18.88 4.53 -31.68
CA ASP A 53 -18.69 5.49 -30.59
C ASP A 53 -18.68 4.81 -29.21
N GLU A 54 -19.57 3.83 -29.00
CA GLU A 54 -19.66 3.06 -27.76
C GLU A 54 -18.41 2.18 -27.57
N GLN A 55 -17.95 1.57 -28.66
CA GLN A 55 -16.69 0.82 -28.67
C GLN A 55 -15.50 1.72 -28.33
N GLY A 56 -15.45 2.94 -28.89
CA GLY A 56 -14.39 3.92 -28.57
C GLY A 56 -14.39 4.36 -27.10
N LEU A 57 -15.57 4.48 -26.49
CA LEU A 57 -15.70 4.76 -25.05
C LEU A 57 -15.19 3.59 -24.19
N MET A 58 -15.50 2.35 -24.57
CA MET A 58 -15.01 1.14 -23.90
C MET A 58 -13.49 1.03 -23.96
N ASP A 59 -12.89 1.29 -25.13
CA ASP A 59 -11.45 1.26 -25.30
C ASP A 59 -10.76 2.34 -24.47
N LYS A 60 -11.35 3.54 -24.40
CA LYS A 60 -10.86 4.62 -23.53
C LYS A 60 -10.94 4.24 -22.05
N ALA A 61 -12.06 3.65 -21.61
CA ALA A 61 -12.22 3.19 -20.23
C ALA A 61 -11.17 2.13 -19.88
N LYS A 62 -10.90 1.19 -20.79
CA LYS A 62 -9.86 0.18 -20.63
C LYS A 62 -8.46 0.79 -20.50
N SER A 63 -8.11 1.75 -21.35
CA SER A 63 -6.83 2.47 -21.26
C SER A 63 -6.67 3.20 -19.92
N LEU A 64 -7.72 3.87 -19.44
CA LEU A 64 -7.69 4.54 -18.13
C LEU A 64 -7.51 3.53 -16.97
N LEU A 65 -8.12 2.35 -17.07
CA LEU A 65 -7.96 1.28 -16.07
C LEU A 65 -6.53 0.72 -16.06
N GLU A 66 -5.90 0.57 -17.23
CA GLU A 66 -4.50 0.16 -17.33
C GLU A 66 -3.56 1.16 -16.66
N ASP A 67 -3.77 2.46 -16.89
CA ASP A 67 -3.03 3.53 -16.22
C ASP A 67 -3.24 3.50 -14.69
N CYS A 68 -4.48 3.30 -14.23
CA CYS A 68 -4.79 3.17 -12.81
C CYS A 68 -4.07 1.97 -12.18
N LYS A 69 -4.04 0.84 -12.88
CA LYS A 69 -3.34 -0.38 -12.44
C LYS A 69 -1.85 -0.13 -12.32
N TYR A 70 -1.25 0.50 -13.33
CA TYR A 70 0.17 0.84 -13.31
C TYR A 70 0.54 1.76 -12.14
N LYS A 71 -0.21 2.85 -11.94
CA LYS A 71 0.03 3.77 -10.82
C LYS A 71 -0.17 3.08 -9.46
N THR A 72 -1.13 2.17 -9.35
CA THR A 72 -1.34 1.38 -8.12
C THR A 72 -0.14 0.47 -7.82
N GLN A 73 0.47 -0.14 -8.85
CA GLN A 73 1.70 -0.94 -8.67
C GLN A 73 2.88 -0.09 -8.19
N ILE A 74 2.99 1.17 -8.65
CA ILE A 74 4.01 2.11 -8.15
C ILE A 74 3.78 2.38 -6.65
N ASN A 75 2.54 2.66 -6.25
CA ASN A 75 2.19 2.93 -4.86
C ASN A 75 2.48 1.72 -3.96
N GLN A 76 2.15 0.52 -4.43
CA GLN A 76 2.47 -0.74 -3.74
C GLN A 76 3.98 -0.87 -3.47
N LYS A 77 4.82 -0.64 -4.48
CA LYS A 77 6.28 -0.67 -4.31
C LYS A 77 6.76 0.38 -3.30
N ALA A 78 6.17 1.57 -3.28
CA ALA A 78 6.53 2.61 -2.31
C ALA A 78 6.24 2.18 -0.87
N VAL A 79 5.10 1.50 -0.64
CA VAL A 79 4.75 0.93 0.67
C VAL A 79 5.75 -0.14 1.10
N GLU A 80 6.05 -1.10 0.22
CA GLU A 80 7.01 -2.19 0.49
C GLU A 80 8.39 -1.65 0.87
N GLN A 81 8.87 -0.64 0.12
CA GLN A 81 10.14 0.03 0.44
C GLN A 81 10.08 0.76 1.79
N GLY A 82 8.93 1.36 2.13
CA GLY A 82 8.70 1.95 3.44
C GLY A 82 8.81 0.93 4.57
N GLN A 83 8.19 -0.23 4.41
CA GLN A 83 8.22 -1.34 5.38
C GLN A 83 9.64 -1.89 5.56
N LEU A 84 10.37 -2.12 4.46
CA LEU A 84 11.75 -2.60 4.52
C LEU A 84 12.65 -1.66 5.32
N ARG A 85 12.51 -0.34 5.10
CA ARG A 85 13.25 0.68 5.86
C ARG A 85 12.91 0.66 7.35
N LEU A 86 11.64 0.49 7.72
CA LEU A 86 11.22 0.40 9.12
C LEU A 86 11.79 -0.85 9.80
N THR A 87 11.77 -1.99 9.12
CA THR A 87 12.39 -3.23 9.61
C THR A 87 13.88 -3.05 9.83
N HIS A 88 14.58 -2.41 8.89
CA HIS A 88 16.01 -2.13 9.03
C HIS A 88 16.30 -1.22 10.23
N LEU A 89 15.53 -0.13 10.40
CA LEU A 89 15.66 0.76 11.55
C LEU A 89 15.42 0.02 12.88
N ARG A 90 14.41 -0.85 12.94
CA ARG A 90 14.14 -1.69 14.11
C ARG A 90 15.34 -2.56 14.47
N ASN A 91 15.95 -3.21 13.48
CA ASN A 91 17.11 -4.06 13.69
C ASN A 91 18.32 -3.26 14.21
N LEU A 92 18.58 -2.08 13.65
CA LEU A 92 19.64 -1.18 14.14
C LEU A 92 19.41 -0.78 15.61
N MET A 93 18.17 -0.43 15.97
CA MET A 93 17.83 -0.06 17.35
C MET A 93 18.07 -1.21 18.34
N LEU A 94 17.77 -2.46 17.94
CA LEU A 94 18.05 -3.64 18.76
C LEU A 94 19.57 -3.89 18.90
N GLU A 95 20.32 -3.72 17.82
CA GLU A 95 21.78 -3.88 17.82
C GLU A 95 22.47 -2.84 18.73
N VAL A 96 22.07 -1.57 18.65
CA VAL A 96 22.58 -0.50 19.51
C VAL A 96 22.32 -0.82 20.98
N ARG A 97 21.10 -1.23 21.34
CA ARG A 97 20.77 -1.64 22.72
C ARG A 97 21.62 -2.81 23.20
N ALA A 98 21.84 -3.81 22.35
CA ALA A 98 22.70 -4.94 22.70
C ALA A 98 24.15 -4.49 22.99
N LYS A 99 24.69 -3.59 22.17
CA LYS A 99 26.03 -3.00 22.35
C LYS A 99 26.13 -2.11 23.60
N GLU A 100 25.12 -1.29 23.89
CA GLU A 100 25.08 -0.41 25.06
C GLU A 100 24.87 -1.19 26.38
N SER A 101 24.19 -2.34 26.34
CA SER A 101 24.04 -3.24 27.48
C SER A 101 25.29 -4.07 27.81
N LEU A 102 26.34 -3.98 26.98
CA LEU A 102 27.61 -4.62 27.22
C LEU A 102 28.39 -3.80 28.26
N THR A 103 28.23 -4.15 29.53
CA THR A 103 29.01 -3.55 30.62
C THR A 103 30.15 -4.48 30.99
N TYR A 104 31.34 -3.94 31.24
CA TYR A 104 32.47 -4.74 31.71
C TYR A 104 32.45 -4.81 33.23
N ASP A 105 32.61 -6.01 33.81
CA ASP A 105 32.85 -6.11 35.25
C ASP A 105 34.22 -5.53 35.65
N LYS A 106 34.47 -5.41 36.95
CA LYS A 106 35.78 -4.95 37.48
C LYS A 106 36.97 -5.84 37.07
N LYS A 107 36.74 -6.99 36.44
CA LYS A 107 37.76 -7.91 35.91
C LYS A 107 37.88 -7.84 34.38
N GLY A 108 37.19 -6.90 33.72
CA GLY A 108 37.23 -6.72 32.27
C GLY A 108 36.49 -7.79 31.48
N LYS A 109 35.64 -8.60 32.13
CA LYS A 109 34.83 -9.62 31.44
C LYS A 109 33.53 -8.97 30.94
N PRO A 110 33.12 -9.23 29.68
CA PRO A 110 31.89 -8.66 29.15
C PRO A 110 30.68 -9.28 29.88
N ASN A 111 29.97 -8.45 30.64
CA ASN A 111 28.64 -8.76 31.15
C ASN A 111 27.63 -8.12 30.20
N ALA A 112 27.17 -8.91 29.23
CA ALA A 112 25.93 -8.61 28.55
C ALA A 112 24.82 -8.68 29.61
N GLY A 113 24.16 -7.54 29.90
CA GLY A 113 23.06 -7.49 30.87
C GLY A 113 22.09 -8.65 30.62
N ARG A 114 21.74 -9.39 31.68
CA ARG A 114 20.89 -10.60 31.61
C ARG A 114 19.65 -10.30 30.75
N LEU A 115 19.58 -10.93 29.57
CA LEU A 115 18.36 -11.06 28.79
C LEU A 115 17.29 -11.61 29.75
N GLY A 116 16.28 -10.78 30.06
CA GLY A 116 15.20 -11.15 30.96
C GLY A 116 14.60 -12.49 30.54
N SER A 117 14.49 -13.41 31.49
CA SER A 117 13.79 -14.69 31.30
C SER A 117 12.41 -14.43 30.71
N GLY A 118 12.08 -15.19 29.66
CA GLY A 118 10.84 -15.04 28.91
C GLY A 118 9.60 -14.94 29.80
N ILE A 119 8.70 -14.05 29.39
CA ILE A 119 7.29 -14.14 29.75
C ILE A 119 6.71 -15.39 29.10
N SER A 120 6.47 -16.43 29.89
CA SER A 120 5.58 -17.53 29.49
C SER A 120 4.14 -17.08 29.75
N ALA A 121 3.29 -17.26 28.74
CA ALA A 121 1.84 -17.13 28.83
C ALA A 121 1.22 -18.23 29.71
#